data_AF-A0A521QNP9-F1
#
_entry.id   AF-A0A521QNP9-F1
#
_cell.length_a   1.000
_cell.length_b   1.000
_cell.length_c   1.000
_cell.angle_alpha   90.00
_cell.angle_beta   90.00
_cell.angle_gamma   90.00
#
_symmetry.space_group_name_H-M   'P 1'
#
loop_
_entity.id
_entity.type
_entity.pdbx_description
1 polymer ?
#
loop_
_entity_poly.entity_id
_entity_poly.type
_entity_poly.pdbx_seq_one_letter_code
_entity_poly.pdbx_strand_id
1 'polypeptide(L)'
;MTRLTKPVGQAVKSHPPDAKYVQFLLNEWRRPRGLKVLAVDGIPGPLTDAAIRDFQKAETGVVDGRVDCDGPSIRRLEYLHIAGIASGVYSLEHYGIISMTPPARGPLTLSTQAVRYLTALRKEQG
;
A
#
# COMPACT_ATOMS: atom_id res chain seq x y z
N MET A 1 -1.03 12.33 5.78
CA MET A 1 -0.08 12.80 4.76
C MET A 1 0.34 11.60 3.96
N THR A 2 0.05 11.63 2.67
CA THR A 2 0.31 10.51 1.78
C THR A 2 1.69 10.64 1.16
N ARG A 3 2.37 9.54 0.86
CA ARG A 3 3.81 9.57 0.51
C ARG A 3 4.12 9.80 -0.96
N LEU A 4 3.11 9.82 -1.81
CA LEU A 4 3.27 10.15 -3.21
C LEU A 4 3.74 11.60 -3.36
N THR A 5 4.86 11.78 -4.06
CA THR A 5 5.35 13.12 -4.41
C THR A 5 4.81 13.61 -5.75
N LYS A 6 4.44 12.69 -6.65
CA LYS A 6 3.74 12.95 -7.90
C LYS A 6 2.64 11.90 -8.12
N PRO A 7 1.57 12.26 -8.87
CA PRO A 7 0.54 11.30 -9.25
C PRO A 7 1.12 10.18 -10.13
N VAL A 8 0.48 9.01 -10.07
CA VAL A 8 0.85 7.82 -10.85
C VAL A 8 -0.33 7.34 -11.70
N GLY A 9 -0.06 6.87 -12.91
CA GLY A 9 -1.06 6.27 -13.80
C GLY A 9 -1.38 7.16 -14.99
N GLN A 10 -2.65 7.18 -15.39
CA GLN A 10 -3.04 7.68 -16.70
C GLN A 10 -2.85 9.20 -16.85
N ALA A 11 -2.40 9.61 -18.04
CA ALA A 11 -2.24 11.00 -18.44
C ALA A 11 -1.33 11.85 -17.52
N VAL A 12 -0.41 11.20 -16.80
CA VAL A 12 0.63 11.89 -16.01
C VAL A 12 2.01 11.30 -16.27
N LYS A 13 3.02 12.17 -16.27
CA LYS A 13 4.41 11.73 -16.18
C LYS A 13 4.69 11.31 -14.74
N SER A 14 4.58 10.01 -14.50
CA SER A 14 4.82 9.42 -13.20
C SER A 14 6.30 9.51 -12.83
N HIS A 15 6.59 9.78 -11.56
CA HIS A 15 7.95 9.73 -11.02
C HIS A 15 8.32 8.26 -10.72
N PRO A 16 9.46 7.70 -11.20
CA PRO A 16 9.69 6.26 -11.11
C PRO A 16 9.64 5.66 -9.68
N PRO A 17 10.21 6.30 -8.64
CA PRO A 17 10.04 5.83 -7.26
C PRO A 17 8.58 5.78 -6.79
N ASP A 18 7.77 6.77 -7.17
CA ASP A 18 6.36 6.82 -6.82
C ASP A 18 5.57 5.74 -7.57
N ALA A 19 5.94 5.48 -8.83
CA ALA A 19 5.37 4.39 -9.63
C ALA A 19 5.71 3.01 -9.05
N LYS A 20 6.97 2.75 -8.66
CA LYS A 20 7.36 1.50 -7.98
C LYS A 20 6.55 1.31 -6.70
N TYR A 21 6.39 2.38 -5.92
CA TYR A 21 5.61 2.35 -4.69
C TYR A 21 4.15 1.93 -4.95
N VAL A 22 3.50 2.52 -5.96
CA VAL A 22 2.12 2.16 -6.34
C VAL A 22 2.04 0.74 -6.88
N GLN A 23 2.97 0.31 -7.74
CA GLN A 23 3.03 -1.06 -8.28
C GLN A 23 3.18 -2.09 -7.16
N PHE A 24 4.03 -1.82 -6.16
CA PHE A 24 4.20 -2.65 -4.98
C PHE A 24 2.88 -2.79 -4.20
N LEU A 25 2.23 -1.67 -3.86
CA LEU A 25 0.98 -1.68 -3.10
C LEU A 25 -0.17 -2.35 -3.87
N LEU A 26 -0.23 -2.15 -5.19
CA LEU A 26 -1.16 -2.86 -6.05
C LEU A 26 -0.91 -4.37 -6.01
N ASN A 27 0.35 -4.82 -6.03
CA ASN A 27 0.68 -6.22 -5.92
C ASN A 27 0.25 -6.83 -4.57
N GLU A 28 0.43 -6.12 -3.47
CA GLU A 28 -0.08 -6.53 -2.15
C GLU A 28 -1.60 -6.74 -2.15
N TRP A 29 -2.35 -5.87 -2.85
CA TRP A 29 -3.79 -6.03 -3.01
C TRP A 29 -4.17 -7.16 -3.98
N ARG A 30 -3.39 -7.37 -5.06
CA ARG A 30 -3.66 -8.32 -6.15
C ARG A 30 -3.36 -9.77 -5.79
N ARG A 31 -2.23 -10.03 -5.10
CA ARG A 31 -1.78 -11.39 -4.74
C ARG A 31 -2.83 -12.24 -4.02
N PRO A 32 -3.45 -11.79 -2.91
CA PRO A 32 -4.44 -12.60 -2.19
C PRO A 32 -5.73 -12.82 -3.00
N ARG A 33 -5.95 -12.05 -4.06
CA ARG A 33 -7.10 -12.18 -4.98
C ARG A 33 -6.80 -13.06 -6.20
N GLY A 34 -5.62 -13.66 -6.28
CA GLY A 34 -5.19 -14.47 -7.43
C GLY A 34 -5.01 -13.68 -8.73
N LEU A 35 -4.92 -12.34 -8.63
CA LEU A 35 -4.75 -11.47 -9.80
C LEU A 35 -3.29 -11.44 -10.25
N LYS A 36 -3.07 -11.31 -11.56
CA LYS A 36 -1.72 -11.24 -12.14
C LYS A 36 -0.91 -10.10 -11.52
N VAL A 37 0.28 -10.43 -11.02
CA VAL A 37 1.24 -9.51 -10.39
C VAL A 37 1.90 -8.63 -11.46
N LEU A 38 2.07 -7.35 -11.14
CA LEU A 38 2.76 -6.35 -11.96
C LEU A 38 4.27 -6.41 -11.76
N ALA A 39 5.03 -6.02 -12.77
CA ALA A 39 6.42 -5.62 -12.57
C ALA A 39 6.48 -4.38 -11.66
N VAL A 40 7.48 -4.33 -10.78
CA VAL A 40 7.77 -3.16 -9.93
C VAL A 40 8.99 -2.45 -10.50
N ASP A 41 8.81 -1.88 -11.68
CA ASP A 41 9.88 -1.27 -12.50
C ASP A 41 9.86 0.26 -12.48
N GLY A 42 8.82 0.87 -11.89
CA GLY A 42 8.64 2.32 -11.90
C GLY A 42 8.12 2.88 -13.22
N ILE A 43 7.67 2.02 -14.13
CA ILE A 43 7.13 2.39 -15.44
C ILE A 43 5.66 2.00 -15.49
N PRO A 44 4.73 2.96 -15.28
CA PRO A 44 3.31 2.71 -15.48
C PRO A 44 3.02 2.51 -16.96
N GLY A 45 2.73 1.27 -17.34
CA GLY A 45 2.20 0.90 -18.64
C GLY A 45 0.76 0.39 -18.56
N PRO A 46 0.22 -0.16 -19.66
CA PRO A 46 -1.19 -0.59 -19.73
C PRO A 46 -1.62 -1.56 -18.63
N LEU A 47 -0.70 -2.43 -18.16
CA LEU A 47 -0.98 -3.36 -17.06
C LEU A 47 -1.13 -2.64 -15.71
N THR A 48 -0.29 -1.63 -15.45
CA THR A 48 -0.39 -0.79 -14.25
C THR A 48 -1.67 0.02 -14.29
N ASP A 49 -2.01 0.63 -15.43
CA ASP A 49 -3.23 1.42 -15.59
C ASP A 49 -4.50 0.57 -15.40
N ALA A 50 -4.53 -0.64 -15.97
CA ALA A 50 -5.61 -1.59 -15.75
C ALA A 50 -5.72 -1.97 -14.27
N ALA A 51 -4.60 -2.25 -13.60
CA ALA A 51 -4.59 -2.58 -12.18
C ALA A 51 -5.06 -1.43 -11.28
N ILE A 52 -4.72 -0.18 -11.62
CA ILE A 52 -5.25 1.01 -10.92
C ILE A 52 -6.77 1.05 -11.04
N ARG A 53 -7.30 0.85 -12.25
CA ARG A 53 -8.76 0.87 -12.50
C ARG A 53 -9.48 -0.28 -11.79
N ASP A 54 -8.92 -1.48 -11.81
CA ASP A 54 -9.45 -2.63 -11.09
C ASP A 54 -9.54 -2.34 -9.58
N PHE A 55 -8.44 -1.82 -9.02
CA PHE A 55 -8.37 -1.45 -7.60
C PHE A 55 -9.41 -0.38 -7.25
N GLN A 56 -9.48 0.68 -8.05
CA GLN A 56 -10.44 1.77 -7.86
C GLN A 56 -11.89 1.29 -7.88
N LYS A 57 -12.22 0.44 -8.85
CA LYS A 57 -13.55 -0.14 -8.97
C LYS A 57 -13.93 -0.95 -7.73
N ALA A 58 -12.98 -1.65 -7.14
CA ALA A 58 -13.22 -2.51 -5.98
C ALA A 58 -13.20 -1.75 -4.64
N GLU A 59 -12.39 -0.70 -4.50
CA GLU A 59 -12.01 -0.17 -3.18
C GLU A 59 -12.31 1.33 -2.98
N THR A 60 -12.53 2.12 -4.03
CA THR A 60 -12.67 3.60 -3.90
C THR A 60 -13.98 4.16 -4.45
N GLY A 61 -14.60 3.50 -5.41
CA GLY A 61 -15.80 4.00 -6.11
C GLY A 61 -15.52 5.14 -7.11
N VAL A 62 -14.26 5.57 -7.27
CA VAL A 62 -13.83 6.60 -8.24
C VAL A 62 -12.83 5.98 -9.19
N VAL A 63 -13.22 5.78 -10.45
CA VAL A 63 -12.46 5.01 -11.47
C VAL A 63 -11.94 5.93 -12.57
N ASP A 64 -10.90 6.70 -12.27
CA ASP A 64 -10.26 7.65 -13.19
C ASP A 64 -8.93 7.14 -13.78
N GLY A 65 -8.42 6.00 -13.30
CA GLY A 65 -7.13 5.44 -13.73
C GLY A 65 -5.91 6.17 -13.18
N ARG A 66 -6.09 7.00 -12.13
CA ARG A 66 -5.02 7.78 -11.51
C ARG A 66 -4.92 7.57 -10.01
N VAL A 67 -3.69 7.62 -9.53
CA VAL A 67 -3.36 7.62 -8.11
C VAL A 67 -2.76 8.97 -7.78
N ASP A 68 -3.63 9.93 -7.44
CA ASP A 68 -3.21 11.30 -7.11
C ASP A 68 -2.65 11.41 -5.69
N CYS A 69 -1.81 12.43 -5.47
CA CYS A 69 -1.28 12.76 -4.15
C CYS A 69 -2.44 13.08 -3.20
N ASP A 70 -2.45 12.44 -2.02
CA ASP A 70 -3.58 12.53 -1.09
C ASP A 70 -4.95 12.19 -1.74
N GLY A 71 -4.96 11.37 -2.77
CA GLY A 71 -6.17 10.86 -3.40
C GLY A 71 -6.79 9.68 -2.62
N PRO A 72 -8.05 9.33 -2.93
CA PRO A 72 -8.71 8.17 -2.32
C PRO A 72 -7.97 6.86 -2.60
N SER A 73 -7.42 6.70 -3.82
CA SER A 73 -6.69 5.50 -4.24
C SER A 73 -5.49 5.21 -3.34
N ILE A 74 -4.61 6.19 -3.17
CA ILE A 74 -3.38 5.99 -2.40
C ILE A 74 -3.64 5.86 -0.89
N ARG A 75 -4.57 6.64 -0.33
CA ARG A 75 -4.98 6.48 1.08
C ARG A 75 -5.47 5.06 1.35
N ARG A 76 -6.26 4.50 0.43
CA ARG A 76 -6.82 3.17 0.59
C ARG A 76 -5.76 2.08 0.40
N LEU A 77 -4.86 2.22 -0.57
CA LEU A 77 -3.72 1.30 -0.74
C LEU A 77 -2.84 1.27 0.51
N GLU A 78 -2.44 2.43 1.02
CA GLU A 78 -1.61 2.54 2.23
C GLU A 78 -2.34 1.97 3.46
N TYR A 79 -3.63 2.27 3.63
CA TYR A 79 -4.44 1.71 4.71
C TYR A 79 -4.48 0.18 4.66
N LEU A 80 -4.78 -0.40 3.49
CA LEU A 80 -4.89 -1.86 3.35
C LEU A 80 -3.57 -2.56 3.61
N HIS A 81 -2.47 -1.96 3.19
CA HIS A 81 -1.15 -2.49 3.45
C HIS A 81 -0.80 -2.45 4.96
N ILE A 82 -1.06 -1.33 5.65
CA ILE A 82 -0.90 -1.24 7.11
C ILE A 82 -1.81 -2.25 7.83
N ALA A 83 -3.07 -2.36 7.41
CA ALA A 83 -4.02 -3.30 7.99
C ALA A 83 -3.56 -4.76 7.80
N GLY A 84 -3.00 -5.09 6.64
CA GLY A 84 -2.35 -6.37 6.36
C GLY A 84 -1.21 -6.66 7.34
N ILE A 85 -0.29 -5.71 7.52
CA ILE A 85 0.81 -5.83 8.49
C ILE A 85 0.27 -6.03 9.92
N ALA A 86 -0.67 -5.19 10.36
CA ALA A 86 -1.25 -5.28 11.69
C ALA A 86 -1.91 -6.64 11.92
N SER A 87 -2.66 -7.16 10.95
CA SER A 87 -3.27 -8.49 11.05
C SER A 87 -2.23 -9.62 11.17
N GLY A 88 -1.11 -9.51 10.44
CA GLY A 88 0.02 -10.43 10.55
C GLY A 88 0.74 -10.36 11.90
N VAL A 89 0.93 -9.14 12.44
CA VAL A 89 1.50 -8.93 13.78
C VAL A 89 0.58 -9.48 14.87
N TYR A 90 -0.73 -9.21 14.82
CA TYR A 90 -1.70 -9.80 15.73
C TYR A 90 -1.69 -11.33 15.64
N SER A 91 -1.58 -11.91 14.44
CA SER A 91 -1.47 -13.36 14.29
C SER A 91 -0.18 -13.91 14.90
N LEU A 92 0.97 -13.25 14.73
CA LEU A 92 2.24 -13.73 15.30
C LEU A 92 2.27 -13.62 16.83
N GLU A 93 1.83 -12.50 17.41
CA GLU A 93 1.72 -12.36 18.88
C GLU A 93 0.66 -13.29 19.49
N HIS A 94 -0.41 -13.60 18.75
CA HIS A 94 -1.46 -14.51 19.20
C HIS A 94 -1.07 -15.98 19.06
N TYR A 95 -0.18 -16.33 18.12
CA TYR A 95 0.33 -17.70 17.93
C TYR A 95 1.62 -18.01 18.70
N GLY A 96 2.27 -17.02 19.32
CA GLY A 96 3.35 -17.24 20.29
C GLY A 96 3.47 -16.01 21.19
N ILE A 97 3.27 -16.08 22.50
CA ILE A 97 4.02 -16.89 23.47
C ILE A 97 3.15 -16.92 24.75
N ILE A 98 2.72 -18.12 25.19
CA ILE A 98 2.22 -18.47 26.54
C ILE A 98 1.87 -17.26 27.46
N SER A 99 0.67 -16.67 27.37
CA SER A 99 0.05 -15.91 28.47
C SER A 99 -1.31 -15.33 28.06
N MET A 100 -2.33 -15.47 28.91
CA MET A 100 -3.63 -14.80 28.78
C MET A 100 -3.60 -13.31 29.20
N THR A 101 -2.45 -12.65 29.09
CA THR A 101 -2.29 -11.25 29.53
C THR A 101 -1.86 -10.36 28.36
N PRO A 102 -2.65 -9.33 27.98
CA PRO A 102 -2.27 -8.38 26.94
C PRO A 102 -0.97 -7.64 27.30
N PRO A 103 -0.03 -7.43 26.36
CA PRO A 103 1.17 -6.64 26.63
C PRO A 103 0.83 -5.17 26.90
N ALA A 104 1.56 -4.57 27.83
CA ALA A 104 1.39 -3.18 28.24
C ALA A 104 1.66 -2.22 27.07
N ARG A 105 0.69 -1.36 26.76
CA ARG A 105 0.78 -0.34 25.71
C ARG A 105 1.79 0.75 26.10
N GLY A 106 3.00 0.69 25.56
CA GLY A 106 4.02 1.75 25.59
C GLY A 106 3.96 2.70 24.37
N PRO A 107 4.75 3.80 24.35
CA PRO A 107 4.43 5.08 23.67
C PRO A 107 4.59 5.14 22.15
N LEU A 108 4.65 4.01 21.44
CA LEU A 108 4.59 4.02 19.97
C LEU A 108 3.23 3.46 19.56
N THR A 109 2.29 4.36 19.28
CA THR A 109 1.01 3.97 18.69
C THR A 109 1.25 3.21 17.39
N LEU A 110 0.38 2.24 17.07
CA LEU A 110 0.42 1.52 15.78
C LEU A 110 0.48 2.49 14.58
N SER A 111 -0.17 3.64 14.68
CA SER A 111 -0.11 4.71 13.69
C SER A 111 1.31 5.28 13.50
N THR A 112 2.09 5.45 14.57
CA THR A 112 3.47 5.95 14.49
C THR A 112 4.41 4.91 13.87
N GLN A 113 4.25 3.64 14.22
CA GLN A 113 5.01 2.55 13.62
C GLN A 113 4.67 2.37 12.13
N ALA A 114 3.38 2.43 11.79
CA ALA A 114 2.91 2.38 10.40
C ALA A 114 3.52 3.51 9.55
N VAL A 115 3.54 4.75 10.06
CA VAL A 115 4.22 5.86 9.39
C VAL A 115 5.71 5.56 9.22
N ARG A 116 6.43 5.10 10.25
CA ARG A 116 7.86 4.78 10.13
C ARG A 116 8.15 3.64 9.16
N TYR A 117 7.25 2.66 9.06
CA TYR A 117 7.36 1.55 8.13
C TYR A 117 7.14 2.00 6.68
N LEU A 118 6.03 2.69 6.40
CA LEU A 118 5.75 3.24 5.06
C LEU A 118 6.86 4.23 4.62
N THR A 119 7.42 4.97 5.59
CA THR A 119 8.85 5.37 5.70
C THR A 119 9.85 4.66 4.80
N ALA A 120 10.38 3.63 5.44
CA ALA A 120 11.45 2.78 4.95
C ALA A 120 11.04 2.12 3.64
N LEU A 121 9.82 1.60 3.53
CA LEU A 121 9.38 0.88 2.34
C LEU A 121 9.49 1.74 1.08
N ARG A 122 9.03 3.00 1.11
CA ARG A 122 9.20 3.92 -0.04
C ARG A 122 10.68 4.13 -0.39
N LYS A 123 11.55 4.27 0.62
CA LYS A 123 12.99 4.49 0.44
C LYS A 123 13.67 3.26 -0.17
N GLU A 124 13.26 2.05 0.22
CA GLU A 124 13.76 0.78 -0.31
C GLU A 124 13.37 0.58 -1.79
N GLN A 125 12.23 1.14 -2.22
CA GLN A 125 11.84 1.15 -3.63
C GLN A 125 12.57 2.23 -4.46
N GLY A 126 13.60 2.90 -3.92
CA GLY A 126 14.48 3.82 -4.66
C GLY A 126 15.08 3.17 -5.90
#